data_AF-A0A9J6FBQ2-F1
#
_entry.id   AF-A0A9J6FBQ2-F1
#
_cell.length_a   1.000
_cell.length_b   1.000
_cell.length_c   1.000
_cell.angle_alpha   90.00
_cell.angle_beta   90.00
_cell.angle_gamma   90.00
#
_symmetry.space_group_name_H-M   'P 1'
#
loop_
_entity.id
_entity.type
_entity.pdbx_description
1 polymer ?
#
loop_
_entity_poly.entity_id
_entity_poly.type
_entity_poly.pdbx_seq_one_letter_code
_entity_poly.pdbx_strand_id
1 'polypeptide(L)'
;MECVGPGKRAMVSMVQETGWVLGMMLLPAVAYLVTNWIHLQLLISVPVVLMLVTAFFLDESPRWLFVAEKSEKAENVLRKIARKNNIEAKDISKIVLETKEKVELEKKRRKSSIFDLFKKRKIAVITLSVYVQFAVVVLVYYDLIYKISDFGGNPFLNFFLVSLLELPVMLVNVLLINYVPRRLICLLLYIPAALVCITLLFVPPRKLPCKGTNSPELRVPATRITSVWPRTRHSTPSHERQQGQAL
;
A
#
# COMPACT_ATOMS: atom_id res chain seq x y z
N MET A 1 9.22 8.84 8.14
CA MET A 1 9.94 8.48 9.40
C MET A 1 11.26 9.21 9.61
N GLU A 2 11.77 9.98 8.64
CA GLU A 2 13.04 10.68 8.80
C GLU A 2 12.97 11.87 9.77
N CYS A 3 11.80 12.52 9.86
CA CYS A 3 11.58 13.69 10.73
C CYS A 3 11.32 13.33 12.20
N VAL A 4 11.45 12.06 12.58
CA VAL A 4 11.04 11.53 13.89
C VAL A 4 12.21 10.80 14.54
N GLY A 5 12.50 11.14 15.79
CA GLY A 5 13.57 10.51 16.57
C GLY A 5 13.39 8.99 16.70
N PRO A 6 14.49 8.20 16.81
CA PRO A 6 14.44 6.74 16.81
C PRO A 6 13.46 6.13 17.83
N GLY A 7 13.37 6.71 19.03
CA GLY A 7 12.46 6.24 20.10
C GLY A 7 10.97 6.49 19.84
N LYS A 8 10.61 7.41 18.95
CA LYS A 8 9.21 7.74 18.63
C LYS A 8 8.70 7.09 17.33
N ARG A 9 9.54 6.31 16.64
CA ARG A 9 9.17 5.68 15.35
C ARG A 9 8.03 4.69 15.47
N ALA A 10 8.02 3.88 16.54
CA ALA A 10 6.93 2.95 16.82
C ALA A 10 5.59 3.67 16.99
N MET A 11 5.58 4.79 17.73
CA MET A 11 4.38 5.61 17.93
C MET A 11 3.84 6.17 16.61
N VAL A 12 4.71 6.60 15.70
CA VAL A 12 4.27 7.11 14.38
C VAL A 12 3.68 6.00 13.52
N SER A 13 4.25 4.80 13.56
CA SER A 13 3.61 3.63 12.95
C SER A 13 2.24 3.35 13.56
N MET A 14 2.10 3.46 14.88
CA MET A 14 0.79 3.26 15.53
C MET A 14 -0.25 4.26 15.05
N VAL A 15 0.08 5.55 14.99
CA VAL A 15 -0.85 6.58 14.48
C VAL A 15 -1.28 6.29 13.04
N GLN A 16 -0.35 5.83 12.19
CA GLN A 16 -0.66 5.45 10.82
C GLN A 16 -1.65 4.26 10.78
N GLU A 17 -1.40 3.20 11.54
CA GLU A 17 -2.28 2.02 11.59
C GLU A 17 -3.66 2.38 12.16
N THR A 18 -3.74 3.22 13.20
CA THR A 18 -5.03 3.68 13.71
C THR A 18 -5.81 4.46 12.65
N GLY A 19 -5.15 5.33 11.88
CA GLY A 19 -5.78 6.04 10.78
C GLY A 19 -6.33 5.09 9.71
N TRP A 20 -5.60 4.00 9.41
CA TRP A 20 -6.06 2.96 8.49
C TRP A 20 -7.33 2.27 8.99
N VAL A 21 -7.34 1.77 10.23
CA VAL A 21 -8.48 1.06 10.81
C VAL A 21 -9.71 1.97 10.91
N LEU A 22 -9.53 3.24 11.31
CA LEU A 22 -10.62 4.22 11.34
C LEU A 22 -11.22 4.45 9.94
N GLY A 23 -10.38 4.55 8.91
CA GLY A 23 -10.85 4.65 7.53
C GLY A 23 -11.66 3.43 7.09
N MET A 24 -11.16 2.23 7.43
CA MET A 24 -11.83 0.96 7.16
C MET A 24 -13.17 0.81 7.88
N MET A 25 -13.31 1.34 9.11
CA MET A 25 -14.59 1.36 9.84
C MET A 25 -15.55 2.43 9.30
N LEU A 26 -15.04 3.60 8.92
CA LEU A 26 -15.86 4.71 8.44
C LEU A 26 -16.44 4.43 7.05
N LEU A 27 -15.67 3.79 6.17
CA LEU A 27 -16.05 3.49 4.79
C LEU A 27 -17.39 2.72 4.67
N PRO A 28 -17.61 1.56 5.30
CA PRO A 28 -18.88 0.84 5.24
C PRO A 28 -20.02 1.60 5.93
N ALA A 29 -19.74 2.38 6.98
CA ALA A 29 -20.73 3.18 7.68
C ALA A 29 -21.29 4.29 6.78
N VAL A 30 -20.40 4.99 6.06
CA VAL A 30 -20.79 5.99 5.06
C VAL A 30 -21.49 5.32 3.88
N ALA A 31 -20.96 4.21 3.38
CA ALA A 31 -21.54 3.50 2.24
C ALA A 31 -22.95 2.96 2.53
N TYR A 32 -23.26 2.66 3.80
CA TYR A 32 -24.61 2.31 4.23
C TYR A 32 -25.58 3.51 4.15
N LEU A 33 -25.11 4.72 4.45
CA LEU A 33 -25.92 5.95 4.41
C LEU A 33 -26.06 6.52 2.99
N VAL A 34 -25.04 6.36 2.14
CA VAL A 34 -24.97 6.95 0.80
C VAL A 34 -24.97 5.86 -0.25
N THR A 35 -26.15 5.60 -0.83
CA THR A 35 -26.35 4.52 -1.80
C THR A 35 -25.81 4.85 -3.20
N ASN A 36 -25.64 6.13 -3.52
CA ASN A 36 -25.10 6.57 -4.82
C ASN A 36 -23.56 6.50 -4.84
N TRP A 37 -23.02 5.64 -5.68
CA TRP A 37 -21.58 5.39 -5.80
C TRP A 37 -20.76 6.65 -6.15
N ILE A 38 -21.33 7.59 -6.93
CA ILE A 38 -20.65 8.85 -7.29
C ILE A 38 -20.47 9.74 -6.05
N HIS A 39 -21.52 9.87 -5.21
CA HIS A 39 -21.44 10.66 -3.99
C HIS A 39 -20.49 10.02 -2.97
N LEU A 40 -20.47 8.68 -2.90
CA LEU A 40 -19.52 7.94 -2.09
C LEU A 40 -18.07 8.22 -2.54
N GLN A 41 -17.79 8.17 -3.84
CA GLN A 41 -16.47 8.45 -4.40
C GLN A 41 -16.02 9.89 -4.13
N LEU A 42 -16.95 10.86 -4.27
CA LEU A 42 -16.69 12.25 -3.92
C LEU A 42 -16.35 12.41 -2.44
N LEU A 43 -17.11 11.76 -1.54
CA LEU A 43 -16.85 11.86 -0.10
C LEU A 43 -15.50 11.27 0.29
N ILE A 44 -15.11 10.13 -0.30
CA ILE A 44 -13.80 9.50 -0.06
C ILE A 44 -12.66 10.38 -0.60
N SER A 45 -12.90 11.15 -1.66
CA SER A 45 -11.89 12.08 -2.20
C SER A 45 -11.63 13.28 -1.29
N VAL A 46 -12.58 13.67 -0.44
CA VAL A 46 -12.45 14.85 0.44
C VAL A 46 -11.27 14.72 1.43
N PRO A 47 -11.11 13.62 2.21
CA PRO A 47 -9.92 13.42 3.04
C PRO A 47 -8.60 13.46 2.27
N VAL A 48 -8.57 12.93 1.05
CA VAL A 48 -7.37 12.92 0.20
C VAL A 48 -6.99 14.34 -0.22
N VAL A 49 -7.96 15.14 -0.65
CA VAL A 49 -7.75 16.55 -0.98
C VAL A 49 -7.29 17.33 0.24
N LEU A 50 -7.88 17.08 1.41
CA LEU A 50 -7.44 17.70 2.66
C LEU A 50 -5.99 17.35 3.00
N MET A 51 -5.60 16.09 2.83
CA MET A 51 -4.19 15.67 3.00
C MET A 51 -3.26 16.39 2.02
N LEU A 52 -3.66 16.54 0.75
CA LEU A 52 -2.88 17.29 -0.23
C LEU A 52 -2.73 18.76 0.16
N VAL A 53 -3.78 19.40 0.66
CA VAL A 53 -3.71 20.78 1.18
C VAL A 53 -2.72 20.85 2.35
N THR A 54 -2.77 19.91 3.30
CA THR A 54 -1.81 19.89 4.42
C THR A 54 -0.37 19.69 4.00
N ALA A 55 -0.11 19.01 2.87
CA ALA A 55 1.23 18.81 2.34
C ALA A 55 1.90 20.13 1.92
N PHE A 56 1.14 21.14 1.50
CA PHE A 56 1.68 22.48 1.18
C PHE A 56 2.15 23.26 2.41
N PHE A 57 1.60 22.96 3.59
CA PHE A 57 1.99 23.61 4.85
C PHE A 57 3.13 22.87 5.57
N LEU A 58 3.46 21.65 5.14
CA LEU A 58 4.47 20.82 5.77
C LEU A 58 5.86 21.21 5.26
N ASP A 59 6.76 21.58 6.18
CA ASP A 59 8.16 21.84 5.83
C ASP A 59 8.81 20.55 5.30
N GLU A 60 9.64 20.67 4.26
CA GLU A 60 10.38 19.53 3.70
C GLU A 60 11.35 18.91 4.71
N SER A 61 11.70 17.63 4.52
CA SER A 61 12.66 16.92 5.38
C SER A 61 14.02 17.63 5.38
N PRO A 62 14.60 18.02 6.54
CA PRO A 62 15.91 18.65 6.61
C PRO A 62 17.02 17.83 5.93
N ARG A 63 16.92 16.49 6.01
CA ARG A 63 17.85 15.58 5.36
C ARG A 63 17.79 15.70 3.83
N TRP A 64 16.58 15.74 3.27
CA TRP A 64 16.38 15.91 1.83
C TRP A 64 16.94 17.25 1.34
N LEU A 65 16.75 18.32 2.11
CA LEU A 65 17.29 19.65 1.77
C LEU A 65 18.82 19.66 1.72
N PHE A 66 19.51 18.97 2.63
CA PHE A 66 20.98 18.81 2.56
C PHE A 66 21.45 17.96 1.38
N VAL A 67 20.69 16.91 1.02
CA VAL A 67 20.98 16.11 -0.18
C VAL A 67 20.80 16.94 -1.45
N ALA A 68 19.76 17.78 -1.50
CA ALA A 68 19.45 18.70 -2.59
C ALA A 68 20.30 19.98 -2.60
N GLU A 69 21.36 20.05 -1.77
CA GLU A 69 22.32 21.17 -1.66
C GLU A 69 21.71 22.51 -1.21
N LYS A 70 20.46 22.51 -0.76
CA LYS A 70 19.75 23.69 -0.22
C LYS A 70 20.03 23.87 1.27
N SER A 71 21.31 24.05 1.62
CA SER A 71 21.77 24.08 3.03
C SER A 71 21.11 25.17 3.88
N GLU A 72 20.93 26.38 3.33
CA GLU A 72 20.29 27.49 4.06
C GLU A 72 18.83 27.19 4.44
N LYS A 73 18.06 26.58 3.52
CA LYS A 73 16.68 26.17 3.80
C LYS A 73 16.64 25.08 4.87
N ALA A 74 17.57 24.13 4.82
CA ALA A 74 17.68 23.07 5.83
C ALA A 74 17.92 23.64 7.24
N GLU A 75 18.83 24.62 7.36
CA GLU A 75 19.09 25.30 8.62
C GLU A 75 17.87 26.05 9.15
N ASN A 76 17.13 26.75 8.29
CA ASN A 76 15.93 27.48 8.68
C ASN A 76 14.84 26.53 9.21
N VAL A 77 14.64 25.38 8.55
CA VAL A 77 13.69 24.35 9.02
C VAL A 77 14.14 23.77 10.36
N LEU A 78 15.44 23.44 10.53
CA LEU A 78 15.97 22.93 11.81
C LEU A 78 15.84 23.96 12.94
N ARG A 79 16.12 25.24 12.68
CA ARG A 79 15.92 26.33 13.65
C ARG A 79 14.44 26.46 14.04
N LYS A 80 13.51 26.35 13.09
CA LYS A 80 12.06 26.38 13.34
C LYS A 80 11.61 25.20 14.20
N ILE A 81 12.11 23.99 13.93
CA ILE A 81 11.84 22.78 14.73
C ILE A 81 12.42 22.93 16.15
N ALA A 82 13.66 23.41 16.27
CA ALA A 82 14.32 23.59 17.56
C ALA A 82 13.62 24.63 18.45
N ARG A 83 13.16 25.75 17.85
CA ARG A 83 12.33 26.74 18.56
C ARG A 83 11.03 26.14 19.07
N LYS A 84 10.34 25.31 18.27
CA LYS A 84 9.12 24.61 18.69
C LYS A 84 9.38 23.58 19.80
N ASN A 85 10.57 23.00 19.86
CA ASN A 85 10.96 22.01 20.87
C ASN A 85 11.72 22.61 22.07
N ASN A 86 11.80 23.95 22.19
CA ASN A 86 12.53 24.66 23.26
C ASN A 86 13.99 24.21 23.44
N ILE A 87 14.70 23.97 22.34
CA ILE A 87 16.13 23.58 22.36
C ILE A 87 16.99 24.85 22.35
N GLU A 88 18.03 24.89 23.19
CA GLU A 88 18.96 26.03 23.28
C GLU A 88 19.71 26.27 21.95
N ALA A 89 19.98 27.54 21.64
CA ALA A 89 20.62 27.96 20.39
C ALA A 89 21.99 27.31 20.13
N LYS A 90 22.74 26.97 21.19
CA LYS A 90 24.07 26.34 21.12
C LYS A 90 24.00 24.88 20.67
N ASP A 91 22.88 24.20 20.92
CA ASP A 91 22.68 22.82 20.47
C ASP A 91 22.09 22.76 19.06
N ILE A 92 21.44 23.82 18.58
CA ILE A 92 20.94 23.90 17.20
C ILE A 92 22.08 23.83 16.18
N SER A 93 23.16 24.58 16.42
CA SER A 93 24.33 24.58 15.53
C SER A 93 25.01 23.21 15.49
N LYS A 94 25.10 22.51 16.63
CA LYS A 94 25.60 21.13 16.68
C LYS A 94 24.72 20.18 15.88
N ILE A 95 23.39 20.25 16.04
CA ILE A 95 22.44 19.37 15.32
C ILE A 95 22.53 19.58 13.81
N VAL A 96 22.65 20.83 13.36
CA VAL A 96 22.84 21.17 11.95
C VAL A 96 24.13 20.54 11.42
N LEU A 97 25.23 20.72 12.15
CA LEU A 97 26.54 20.25 11.73
C LEU A 97 26.61 18.72 11.70
N GLU A 98 26.09 18.03 12.73
CA GLU A 98 25.97 16.58 12.75
C GLU A 98 25.10 16.03 11.62
N THR A 99 23.98 16.71 11.30
CA THR A 99 23.08 16.26 10.23
C THR A 99 23.78 16.41 8.88
N LYS A 100 24.48 17.52 8.66
CA LYS A 100 25.27 17.77 7.45
C LYS A 100 26.39 16.75 7.29
N GLU A 101 27.15 16.48 8.35
CA GLU A 101 28.22 15.48 8.35
C GLU A 101 27.70 14.06 8.05
N LYS A 102 26.56 13.67 8.64
CA LYS A 102 25.91 12.38 8.36
C LYS A 102 25.53 12.26 6.89
N VAL A 103 24.95 13.31 6.31
CA VAL A 103 24.57 13.32 4.88
C VAL A 103 25.80 13.28 3.97
N GLU A 104 26.86 14.01 4.30
CA GLU A 104 28.11 14.00 3.53
C GLU A 104 28.85 12.65 3.63
N LEU A 105 28.85 12.02 4.80
CA LEU A 105 29.33 10.64 4.98
C LEU A 105 28.53 9.64 4.15
N GLU A 106 27.20 9.82 4.07
CA GLU A 106 26.33 9.01 3.23
C GLU A 106 26.55 9.25 1.73
N LYS A 107 26.81 10.48 1.29
CA LYS A 107 27.21 10.79 -0.09
C LYS A 107 28.57 10.18 -0.45
N LYS A 108 29.53 10.19 0.49
CA LYS A 108 30.86 9.59 0.34
C LYS A 108 30.81 8.06 0.32
N ARG A 109 29.89 7.44 1.08
CA ARG A 109 29.57 6.03 0.91
C ARG A 109 28.95 5.85 -0.48
N ARG A 110 29.61 5.06 -1.34
CA ARG A 110 29.25 4.79 -2.75
C ARG A 110 27.78 5.06 -3.08
N LYS A 111 27.54 5.85 -4.14
CA LYS A 111 26.22 5.95 -4.81
C LYS A 111 25.73 4.52 -5.11
N SER A 112 24.83 4.02 -4.27
CA SER A 112 24.28 2.68 -4.42
C SER A 112 23.30 2.71 -5.58
N SER A 113 23.60 1.97 -6.65
CA SER A 113 22.64 1.77 -7.72
C SER A 113 21.58 0.75 -7.27
N ILE A 114 20.38 0.77 -7.86
CA ILE A 114 19.33 -0.24 -7.59
C ILE A 114 19.87 -1.66 -7.84
N PHE A 115 20.78 -1.81 -8.82
CA PHE A 115 21.44 -3.08 -9.12
C PHE A 115 22.41 -3.55 -8.01
N ASP A 116 22.90 -2.65 -7.15
CA ASP A 116 23.74 -3.04 -6.01
C ASP A 116 22.96 -3.78 -4.91
N LEU A 117 21.62 -3.66 -4.87
CA LEU A 117 20.80 -4.50 -3.98
C LEU A 117 20.93 -5.99 -4.31
N PHE A 118 21.02 -6.32 -5.61
CA PHE A 118 21.14 -7.69 -6.08
C PHE A 118 22.57 -8.21 -6.09
N LYS A 119 23.56 -7.32 -5.99
CA LYS A 119 24.99 -7.66 -6.03
C LYS A 119 25.46 -8.49 -4.83
N LYS A 120 24.89 -8.24 -3.65
CA LYS A 120 25.20 -9.00 -2.43
C LYS A 120 24.08 -10.00 -2.15
N ARG A 121 24.39 -11.30 -2.23
CA ARG A 121 23.42 -12.40 -1.98
C ARG A 121 22.59 -12.22 -0.72
N LYS A 122 23.20 -11.80 0.40
CA LYS A 122 22.48 -11.55 1.66
C LYS A 122 21.43 -10.44 1.55
N ILE A 123 21.77 -9.32 0.90
CA ILE A 123 20.86 -8.19 0.72
C ILE A 123 19.77 -8.54 -0.28
N ALA A 124 20.13 -9.23 -1.37
CA ALA A 124 19.20 -9.70 -2.38
C ALA A 124 18.13 -10.63 -1.78
N VAL A 125 18.53 -11.60 -0.95
CA VAL A 125 17.60 -12.53 -0.29
C VAL A 125 16.67 -11.80 0.69
N ILE A 126 17.19 -10.88 1.50
CA ILE A 126 16.36 -10.09 2.42
C ILE A 126 15.36 -9.24 1.64
N THR A 127 15.83 -8.56 0.60
CA THR A 127 14.99 -7.71 -0.27
C THR A 127 13.88 -8.53 -0.92
N LEU A 128 14.23 -9.66 -1.56
CA LEU A 128 13.26 -10.54 -2.20
C LEU A 128 12.26 -11.10 -1.18
N SER A 129 12.73 -11.50 0.00
CA SER A 129 11.85 -11.98 1.07
C SER A 129 10.84 -10.91 1.51
N VAL A 130 11.24 -9.64 1.63
CA VAL A 130 10.33 -8.55 1.97
C VAL A 130 9.30 -8.31 0.85
N TYR A 131 9.70 -8.37 -0.42
CA TYR A 131 8.77 -8.21 -1.54
C TYR A 131 7.79 -9.38 -1.66
N VAL A 132 8.24 -10.62 -1.50
CA VAL A 132 7.36 -11.80 -1.49
C VAL A 132 6.38 -11.70 -0.33
N GLN A 133 6.86 -11.32 0.86
CA GLN A 133 6.00 -11.11 2.03
C GLN A 133 4.95 -10.03 1.75
N PHE A 134 5.34 -8.90 1.16
CA PHE A 134 4.41 -7.84 0.80
C PHE A 134 3.34 -8.34 -0.19
N ALA A 135 3.74 -9.05 -1.24
CA ALA A 135 2.80 -9.61 -2.22
C ALA A 135 1.82 -10.60 -1.57
N VAL A 136 2.29 -11.50 -0.71
CA VAL A 136 1.43 -12.46 0.01
C VAL A 136 0.44 -11.74 0.90
N VAL A 137 0.87 -10.75 1.69
CA VAL A 137 -0.03 -9.97 2.56
C VAL A 137 -1.11 -9.27 1.74
N VAL A 138 -0.76 -8.63 0.62
CA VAL A 138 -1.72 -7.96 -0.25
C VAL A 138 -2.74 -8.94 -0.83
N LEU A 139 -2.29 -10.09 -1.34
CA LEU A 139 -3.17 -11.10 -1.92
C LEU A 139 -4.13 -11.68 -0.90
N VAL A 140 -3.64 -12.07 0.28
CA VAL A 140 -4.46 -12.62 1.37
C VAL A 140 -5.46 -11.59 1.88
N TYR A 141 -5.05 -10.33 1.99
CA TYR A 141 -5.93 -9.24 2.43
C TYR A 141 -7.11 -9.02 1.48
N TYR A 142 -6.85 -8.92 0.17
CA TYR A 142 -7.93 -8.77 -0.81
C TYR A 142 -8.81 -10.01 -0.94
N ASP A 143 -8.24 -11.22 -0.86
CA ASP A 143 -9.01 -12.47 -0.83
C ASP A 143 -9.96 -12.52 0.37
N LEU A 144 -9.48 -12.10 1.55
CA LEU A 144 -10.31 -12.03 2.75
C LEU A 144 -11.45 -11.02 2.58
N ILE A 145 -11.19 -9.82 2.07
CA ILE A 145 -12.23 -8.81 1.81
C ILE A 145 -13.30 -9.34 0.86
N TYR A 146 -12.90 -10.00 -0.24
CA TYR A 146 -13.84 -10.55 -1.21
C TYR A 146 -14.71 -11.66 -0.59
N LYS A 147 -14.11 -12.53 0.23
CA LYS A 147 -14.84 -13.56 0.98
C LYS A 147 -15.81 -12.99 2.01
N ILE A 148 -15.48 -11.86 2.63
CA ILE A 148 -16.35 -11.17 3.60
C ILE A 148 -17.61 -10.62 2.90
N SER A 149 -17.48 -10.09 1.67
CA SER A 149 -18.63 -9.65 0.88
C SER A 149 -19.52 -10.79 0.40
N ASP A 150 -18.94 -11.96 0.13
CA ASP A 150 -19.67 -13.18 -0.24
C ASP A 150 -20.30 -13.89 0.98
N PHE A 151 -19.92 -13.50 2.20
CA PHE A 151 -20.51 -14.04 3.41
C PHE A 151 -21.96 -13.57 3.51
N GLY A 152 -22.91 -14.52 3.61
CA GLY A 152 -24.33 -14.20 3.65
C GLY A 152 -24.68 -13.20 4.76
N GLY A 153 -25.56 -12.24 4.48
CA GLY A 153 -25.93 -11.17 5.40
C GLY A 153 -25.75 -9.78 4.78
N ASN A 154 -25.57 -8.76 5.62
CA ASN A 154 -25.30 -7.40 5.18
C ASN A 154 -23.77 -7.20 5.00
N PRO A 155 -23.28 -6.97 3.77
CA PRO A 155 -21.84 -6.87 3.50
C PRO A 155 -21.18 -5.68 4.21
N PHE A 156 -21.92 -4.58 4.43
CA PHE A 156 -21.41 -3.40 5.14
C PHE A 156 -21.16 -3.70 6.62
N LEU A 157 -22.06 -4.45 7.27
CA LEU A 157 -21.87 -4.87 8.66
C LEU A 157 -20.74 -5.88 8.80
N ASN A 158 -20.65 -6.85 7.88
CA ASN A 158 -19.57 -7.84 7.90
C ASN A 158 -18.20 -7.17 7.79
N PHE A 159 -18.06 -6.21 6.87
CA PHE A 159 -16.82 -5.45 6.72
C PHE A 159 -16.51 -4.61 7.97
N PHE A 160 -17.50 -3.90 8.51
CA PHE A 160 -17.34 -3.11 9.73
C PHE A 160 -16.87 -3.95 10.93
N LEU A 161 -17.44 -5.15 11.12
CA LEU A 161 -17.06 -6.05 12.19
C LEU A 161 -15.62 -6.56 12.04
N VAL A 162 -15.18 -6.87 10.82
CA VAL A 162 -13.79 -7.27 10.56
C VAL A 162 -12.84 -6.11 10.81
N SER A 163 -13.17 -4.89 10.39
CA SER A 163 -12.37 -3.69 10.71
C SER A 163 -12.31 -3.42 12.22
N LEU A 164 -13.41 -3.66 12.94
CA LEU A 164 -13.43 -3.54 14.40
C LEU A 164 -12.48 -4.54 15.08
N LEU A 165 -12.37 -5.77 14.54
CA LEU A 165 -11.42 -6.78 15.02
C LEU A 165 -9.95 -6.40 14.76
N GLU A 166 -9.66 -5.48 13.84
CA GLU A 166 -8.28 -5.00 13.64
C GLU A 166 -7.77 -4.14 14.80
N LEU A 167 -8.66 -3.46 15.56
CA LEU A 167 -8.26 -2.65 16.72
C LEU A 167 -7.55 -3.45 17.83
N PRO A 168 -8.14 -4.55 18.38
CA PRO A 168 -7.45 -5.35 19.38
C PRO A 168 -6.20 -6.02 18.81
N VAL A 169 -6.21 -6.43 17.53
CA VAL A 169 -5.04 -7.01 16.86
C VAL A 169 -3.90 -6.00 16.81
N MET A 170 -4.18 -4.73 16.53
CA MET A 170 -3.20 -3.65 16.54
C MET A 170 -2.55 -3.50 17.92
N LEU A 171 -3.34 -3.49 19.01
CA LEU A 171 -2.81 -3.40 20.38
C LEU A 171 -1.89 -4.57 20.72
N VAL A 172 -2.31 -5.79 20.38
CA VAL A 172 -1.50 -7.00 20.58
C VAL A 172 -0.20 -6.93 19.77
N ASN A 173 -0.25 -6.45 18.52
CA ASN A 173 0.93 -6.31 17.67
C ASN A 173 1.98 -5.36 18.28
N VAL A 174 1.54 -4.25 18.86
CA VAL A 174 2.43 -3.29 19.53
C VAL A 174 3.12 -3.92 20.74
N LEU A 175 2.38 -4.67 21.55
CA LEU A 175 2.97 -5.41 22.67
C LEU A 175 3.98 -6.44 22.17
N LEU A 176 3.62 -7.25 21.16
CA LEU A 176 4.51 -8.27 20.60
C LEU A 176 5.82 -7.66 20.08
N ILE A 177 5.76 -6.56 19.33
CA ILE A 177 6.96 -5.90 18.76
C ILE A 177 7.94 -5.43 19.84
N ASN A 178 7.43 -5.05 21.02
CA ASN A 178 8.27 -4.56 22.12
C ASN A 178 8.86 -5.69 22.98
N TYR A 179 8.16 -6.82 23.14
CA TYR A 179 8.57 -7.89 24.05
C TYR A 179 9.20 -9.11 23.36
N VAL A 180 8.90 -9.37 22.09
CA VAL A 180 9.28 -10.61 21.40
C VAL A 180 10.34 -10.32 20.33
N PRO A 181 11.36 -11.19 20.14
CA PRO A 181 12.32 -11.01 19.06
C PRO A 181 11.64 -11.12 17.69
N ARG A 182 11.97 -10.19 16.78
CA ARG A 182 11.31 -10.04 15.45
C ARG A 182 11.16 -11.32 14.63
N ARG A 183 12.16 -12.22 14.67
CA ARG A 183 12.11 -13.50 13.92
C ARG A 183 11.01 -14.42 14.45
N LEU A 184 10.85 -14.46 15.77
CA LEU A 184 9.84 -15.28 16.41
C LEU A 184 8.44 -14.71 16.17
N ILE A 185 8.27 -13.38 16.21
CA ILE A 185 6.99 -12.72 15.87
C ILE A 185 6.54 -13.11 14.47
N CYS A 186 7.40 -13.01 13.47
CA CYS A 186 7.04 -13.39 12.11
C CYS A 186 6.56 -14.85 12.04
N LEU A 187 7.30 -15.78 12.65
CA LEU A 187 6.89 -17.19 12.66
C LEU A 187 5.55 -17.41 13.37
N LEU A 188 5.37 -16.80 14.54
CA LEU A 188 4.16 -16.93 15.34
C LEU A 188 2.92 -16.35 14.65
N LEU A 189 3.05 -15.34 13.80
CA LEU A 189 1.94 -14.75 13.06
C LEU A 189 1.68 -15.46 11.73
N TYR A 190 2.72 -15.84 10.98
CA TYR A 190 2.55 -16.43 9.66
C TYR A 190 2.08 -17.88 9.68
N ILE A 191 2.53 -18.69 10.65
CA ILE A 191 2.12 -20.10 10.75
C ILE A 191 0.58 -20.23 10.92
N PRO A 192 -0.06 -19.59 11.91
CA PRO A 192 -1.50 -19.69 12.07
C PRO A 192 -2.26 -19.06 10.89
N ALA A 193 -1.77 -17.94 10.33
CA ALA A 193 -2.38 -17.34 9.14
C ALA A 193 -2.37 -18.30 7.94
N ALA A 194 -1.26 -19.01 7.71
CA ALA A 194 -1.16 -20.03 6.66
C ALA A 194 -2.12 -21.20 6.91
N LEU A 195 -2.22 -21.68 8.15
CA LEU A 195 -3.16 -22.75 8.51
C LEU A 195 -4.61 -22.35 8.23
N VAL A 196 -5.01 -21.12 8.60
CA VAL A 196 -6.36 -20.60 8.31
C VAL A 196 -6.61 -20.49 6.80
N CYS A 197 -5.62 -20.03 6.02
CA CYS A 197 -5.75 -19.99 4.57
C CYS A 197 -5.95 -21.38 3.96
N ILE A 198 -5.24 -22.39 4.50
CA ILE A 198 -5.38 -23.79 4.07
C ILE A 198 -6.78 -24.32 4.42
N THR A 199 -7.30 -24.05 5.62
CA THR A 199 -8.65 -24.50 5.99
C THR A 199 -9.75 -23.86 5.14
N LEU A 200 -9.57 -22.61 4.71
CA LEU A 200 -10.51 -21.95 3.80
C LEU A 200 -10.61 -22.63 2.43
N LEU A 201 -9.59 -23.35 1.96
CA LEU A 201 -9.65 -24.12 0.71
C LEU A 201 -10.59 -25.34 0.79
N PHE A 202 -10.81 -25.86 2.00
CA PHE A 202 -11.73 -26.98 2.23
C PHE A 202 -13.18 -26.55 2.40
N VAL A 203 -13.45 -25.23 2.45
CA VAL A 203 -14.83 -24.71 2.51
C VAL A 203 -15.46 -24.85 1.12
N PRO A 204 -16.53 -25.65 0.95
CA PRO A 204 -17.15 -25.82 -0.35
C PRO A 204 -17.73 -24.47 -0.83
N PRO A 205 -17.61 -24.15 -2.14
CA PRO A 205 -18.18 -22.93 -2.68
C PRO A 205 -19.69 -22.96 -2.46
N ARG A 206 -20.23 -21.93 -1.78
CA ARG A 206 -21.68 -21.79 -1.65
C ARG A 206 -22.24 -21.54 -3.04
N LYS A 207 -23.15 -22.42 -3.48
CA LYS A 207 -24.00 -22.15 -4.64
C LYS A 207 -24.88 -20.96 -4.25
N LEU A 208 -24.58 -19.78 -4.80
CA LEU A 208 -25.53 -18.68 -4.76
C LEU A 208 -26.85 -19.19 -5.33
N PRO A 209 -28.00 -18.98 -4.66
CA PRO A 209 -29.27 -19.27 -5.29
C PRO A 209 -29.35 -18.36 -6.52
N CYS A 210 -29.25 -18.96 -7.71
CA CYS A 210 -29.56 -18.28 -8.95
C CYS A 210 -31.00 -17.79 -8.82
N LYS A 211 -31.19 -16.53 -8.42
CA LYS A 211 -32.45 -15.85 -8.66
C LYS A 211 -32.61 -15.88 -10.17
N GLY A 212 -33.61 -16.62 -10.64
CA GLY A 212 -34.00 -16.69 -12.03
C GLY A 212 -34.39 -15.30 -12.53
N THR A 213 -33.42 -14.53 -12.99
CA THR A 213 -33.63 -13.41 -13.89
C THR A 213 -33.45 -13.94 -15.29
N ASN A 214 -34.58 -14.20 -15.94
CA ASN A 214 -34.70 -14.40 -17.39
C ASN A 214 -34.34 -13.10 -18.13
N SER A 215 -33.09 -12.66 -18.01
CA SER A 215 -32.54 -11.52 -18.74
C SER A 215 -31.52 -12.05 -19.76
N PRO A 216 -31.75 -11.92 -21.08
CA PRO A 216 -30.93 -12.55 -22.11
C PRO A 216 -29.65 -11.75 -22.43
N GLU A 217 -29.04 -11.10 -21.44
CA GLU A 217 -27.81 -10.32 -21.62
C GLU A 217 -26.84 -10.56 -20.47
N LEU A 218 -26.09 -11.66 -20.54
CA LEU A 218 -24.65 -11.74 -20.23
C LEU A 218 -24.19 -13.20 -20.39
N ARG A 219 -24.30 -13.73 -21.60
CA ARG A 219 -23.50 -14.88 -22.00
C ARG A 219 -22.27 -14.32 -22.69
N VAL A 220 -21.26 -13.92 -21.92
CA VAL A 220 -19.95 -13.59 -22.47
C VAL A 220 -19.20 -14.91 -22.68
N PRO A 221 -19.05 -15.42 -23.91
CA PRO A 221 -18.19 -16.57 -24.16
C PRO A 221 -16.74 -16.17 -23.89
N ALA A 222 -16.06 -16.96 -23.06
CA ALA A 222 -14.69 -16.76 -22.57
C ALA A 222 -13.58 -16.84 -23.64
N THR A 223 -13.87 -16.56 -24.91
CA THR A 223 -12.95 -16.78 -26.04
C THR A 223 -12.69 -15.56 -26.92
N ARG A 224 -13.07 -14.34 -26.50
CA ARG A 224 -12.91 -13.14 -27.35
C ARG A 224 -12.12 -11.99 -26.71
N ILE A 225 -11.04 -12.27 -25.98
CA ILE A 225 -10.13 -11.23 -25.44
C ILE A 225 -8.80 -11.13 -26.22
N THR A 226 -8.53 -12.02 -27.18
CA THR A 226 -7.25 -12.00 -27.94
C THR A 226 -7.24 -11.18 -29.24
N SER A 227 -8.33 -10.51 -29.63
CA SER A 227 -8.39 -9.81 -30.93
C SER A 227 -8.39 -8.28 -30.86
N VAL A 228 -8.28 -7.68 -29.67
CA VAL A 228 -8.17 -6.21 -29.53
C VAL A 228 -6.69 -5.80 -29.49
N TRP A 229 -5.99 -5.99 -30.59
CA TRP A 229 -4.77 -5.26 -30.92
C TRP A 229 -4.92 -4.70 -32.33
N PRO A 230 -4.79 -3.37 -32.54
CA PRO A 230 -4.95 -2.79 -33.86
C PRO A 230 -3.71 -3.14 -34.70
N ARG A 231 -3.85 -4.14 -35.58
CA ARG A 231 -2.82 -4.45 -36.58
C ARG A 231 -2.92 -3.39 -37.69
N THR A 232 -1.97 -2.45 -37.66
CA THR A 232 -1.70 -1.45 -38.68
C THR A 232 -1.67 -2.08 -40.08
N ARG A 233 -2.57 -1.64 -40.96
CA ARG A 233 -2.70 -2.14 -42.33
C ARG A 233 -1.91 -1.20 -43.25
N HIS A 234 -0.65 -1.53 -43.52
CA HIS A 234 0.08 -0.92 -44.63
C HIS A 234 -0.42 -1.49 -45.97
N SER A 235 -0.80 -0.57 -46.83
CA SER A 235 -1.13 -0.74 -48.24
C SER A 235 0.08 -1.17 -49.08
N THR A 236 -0.08 -2.16 -49.96
CA THR A 236 0.32 -2.08 -51.39
C THR A 236 -0.29 -3.25 -52.19
N PRO A 237 -0.66 -3.04 -53.47
CA PRO A 237 -1.37 -4.01 -54.33
C PRO A 237 -0.46 -4.67 -55.39
N SER A 238 -0.82 -5.87 -55.87
CA SER A 238 -0.46 -6.34 -57.23
C SER A 238 -1.11 -7.68 -57.62
N HIS A 239 -1.96 -7.61 -58.65
CA HIS A 239 -2.06 -8.45 -59.85
C HIS A 239 -2.17 -9.99 -59.81
N GLU A 240 -3.20 -10.44 -60.55
CA GLU A 240 -3.27 -11.65 -61.41
C GLU A 240 -3.25 -13.02 -60.72
N ARG A 241 -4.02 -14.03 -61.14
CA ARG A 241 -4.41 -14.40 -62.50
C ARG A 241 -5.63 -15.35 -62.50
N GLN A 242 -6.35 -15.32 -63.61
CA GLN A 242 -7.53 -16.10 -63.96
C GLN A 242 -7.33 -17.64 -64.03
N GLN A 243 -8.47 -18.31 -64.25
CA GLN A 243 -8.72 -19.68 -64.74
C GLN A 243 -9.02 -20.67 -63.60
N GLY A 244 -10.10 -21.44 -63.58
CA GLY A 244 -11.06 -21.83 -64.62
C GLY A 244 -11.37 -23.32 -64.43
N GLN A 245 -12.61 -23.73 -64.77
CA GLN A 245 -13.12 -25.11 -64.86
C GLN A 245 -13.49 -25.77 -63.51
N ALA A 246 -14.76 -26.03 -63.20
CA ALA A 246 -15.71 -26.97 -63.84
C ALA A 246 -15.24 -28.43 -63.75
N LEU A 247 -15.61 -29.10 -62.65
CA LEU A 247 -16.46 -30.29 -62.58
C LEU A 247 -16.72 -30.64 -61.10
#